data_AF-A0A925SBM1-F1
#
_entry.id   AF-A0A925SBM1-F1
#
_cell.length_a   1.000
_cell.length_b   1.000
_cell.length_c   1.000
_cell.angle_alpha   90.00
_cell.angle_beta   90.00
_cell.angle_gamma   90.00
#
_symmetry.space_group_name_H-M   'P 1'
#
loop_
_entity.id
_entity.type
_entity.pdbx_description
1 polymer ?
#
loop_
_entity_poly.entity_id
_entity_poly.type
_entity_poly.pdbx_seq_one_letter_code
_entity_poly.pdbx_strand_id
1 'polypeptide(L)'
;IRPPVPNSWFIENGLDILVTSILEDDTDQDGFTNLEEWTGIDPAEPGKQATDPQNKNSHPPFINKLRLVKFISRPFRLLVNAYDGDPAKPEEMTFQVNTIDVKQPTQFRKIGEQIEGTRFKVTKFELKKVTDPSTGVDQDVSEITVQNMDTSNTVVLVLEQIGSSPDSFAQFKFLIDGSDLQVKKDKIFALKIEPERQYKLIDIKETAAQIEDLKTGEKIKVSR
;
A
#
# COMPACT_ATOMS: atom_id res chain seq x y z
N ILE A 1 40.29 1.84 -9.96
CA ILE A 1 39.21 2.68 -9.38
C ILE A 1 37.96 1.82 -9.39
N ARG A 2 37.16 1.83 -8.31
CA ARG A 2 35.90 1.09 -8.19
C ARG A 2 34.71 2.07 -8.08
N PRO A 3 34.36 2.81 -9.15
CA PRO A 3 33.21 3.72 -9.09
C PRO A 3 31.94 2.96 -8.68
N PRO A 4 31.02 3.60 -7.91
CA PRO A 4 31.04 5.01 -7.51
C PRO A 4 31.88 5.33 -6.27
N VAL A 5 32.38 4.32 -5.55
CA VAL A 5 33.07 4.48 -4.26
C VAL A 5 34.53 4.92 -4.45
N PRO A 6 35.01 6.00 -3.80
CA PRO A 6 36.39 6.42 -3.89
C PRO A 6 37.31 5.46 -3.15
N ASN A 7 38.49 5.18 -3.73
CA ASN A 7 39.48 4.30 -3.11
C ASN A 7 39.92 4.73 -1.70
N SER A 8 39.89 6.03 -1.40
CA SER A 8 40.22 6.56 -0.07
C SER A 8 39.27 6.01 0.99
N TRP A 9 37.97 5.91 0.69
CA TRP A 9 36.99 5.39 1.64
C TRP A 9 37.26 3.92 2.00
N PHE A 10 37.63 3.09 1.04
CA PHE A 10 38.02 1.70 1.33
C PHE A 10 39.25 1.62 2.23
N ILE A 11 40.28 2.45 1.96
CA ILE A 11 41.52 2.46 2.76
C ILE A 11 41.25 2.94 4.18
N GLU A 12 40.47 4.00 4.34
CA GLU A 12 40.08 4.57 5.64
C GLU A 12 39.28 3.58 6.48
N ASN A 13 38.44 2.75 5.84
CA ASN A 13 37.67 1.69 6.49
C ASN A 13 38.38 0.33 6.48
N GLY A 14 39.69 0.29 6.22
CA GLY A 14 40.50 -0.92 6.33
C GLY A 14 40.11 -2.07 5.38
N LEU A 15 39.48 -1.76 4.24
CA LEU A 15 39.03 -2.73 3.25
C LEU A 15 40.11 -2.99 2.18
N ASP A 16 40.24 -4.25 1.73
CA ASP A 16 41.26 -4.64 0.74
C ASP A 16 40.84 -4.28 -0.69
N ILE A 17 41.37 -3.16 -1.19
CA ILE A 17 41.11 -2.63 -2.54
C ILE A 17 41.48 -3.59 -3.68
N LEU A 18 42.27 -4.64 -3.42
CA LEU A 18 42.65 -5.64 -4.42
C LEU A 18 41.53 -6.65 -4.67
N VAL A 19 40.60 -6.81 -3.74
CA VAL A 19 39.44 -7.69 -3.89
C VAL A 19 38.52 -7.14 -4.98
N THR A 20 38.09 -8.01 -5.89
CA THR A 20 37.22 -7.63 -7.00
C THR A 20 35.78 -7.44 -6.58
N SER A 21 35.32 -8.20 -5.57
CA SER A 21 33.97 -8.15 -5.00
C SER A 21 33.82 -7.15 -3.85
N ILE A 22 34.81 -6.27 -3.62
CA ILE A 22 34.82 -5.36 -2.48
C ILE A 22 33.55 -4.51 -2.36
N LEU A 23 32.82 -4.25 -3.45
CA LEU A 23 31.56 -3.50 -3.39
C LEU A 23 30.40 -4.35 -2.88
N GLU A 24 30.37 -5.63 -3.22
CA GLU A 24 29.32 -6.60 -2.92
C GLU A 24 29.56 -7.35 -1.60
N ASP A 25 30.78 -7.30 -1.08
CA ASP A 25 31.13 -7.93 0.19
C ASP A 25 30.40 -7.24 1.36
N ASP A 26 29.90 -8.05 2.28
CA ASP A 26 29.33 -7.66 3.56
C ASP A 26 30.35 -8.04 4.64
N THR A 27 31.23 -7.08 4.96
CA THR A 27 32.46 -7.33 5.73
C THR A 27 32.16 -7.69 7.18
N ASP A 28 31.17 -7.03 7.77
CA ASP A 28 30.79 -7.27 9.16
C ASP A 28 29.58 -8.20 9.31
N GLN A 29 28.91 -8.62 8.23
CA GLN A 29 27.79 -9.56 8.22
C GLN A 29 26.56 -9.02 8.96
N ASP A 30 26.20 -7.77 8.72
CA ASP A 30 24.96 -7.16 9.18
C ASP A 30 23.84 -7.16 8.12
N GLY A 31 24.16 -7.63 6.91
CA GLY A 31 23.27 -7.72 5.77
C GLY A 31 23.41 -6.59 4.75
N PHE A 32 24.34 -5.64 4.93
CA PHE A 32 24.66 -4.55 4.02
C PHE A 32 26.00 -4.74 3.33
N THR A 33 26.02 -4.46 2.03
CA THR A 33 27.25 -4.50 1.24
C THR A 33 28.05 -3.22 1.46
N ASN A 34 29.37 -3.27 1.25
CA ASN A 34 30.22 -2.08 1.35
C ASN A 34 29.74 -0.92 0.44
N LEU A 35 29.12 -1.21 -0.70
CA LEU A 35 28.49 -0.19 -1.55
C LEU A 35 27.29 0.48 -0.86
N GLU A 36 26.45 -0.27 -0.16
CA GLU A 36 25.30 0.26 0.58
C GLU A 36 25.76 1.04 1.81
N GLU A 37 26.78 0.55 2.51
CA GLU A 37 27.46 1.25 3.62
C GLU A 37 28.00 2.62 3.15
N TRP A 38 28.68 2.66 2.00
CA TRP A 38 29.16 3.91 1.42
C TRP A 38 28.01 4.81 0.95
N THR A 39 26.97 4.24 0.33
CA THR A 39 25.78 5.00 -0.06
C THR A 39 25.17 5.67 1.18
N GLY A 40 25.16 4.95 2.31
CA GLY A 40 24.85 5.49 3.61
C GLY A 40 23.35 5.61 3.90
N ILE A 41 23.04 6.44 4.89
CA ILE A 41 21.67 6.60 5.41
C ILE A 41 20.74 7.25 4.38
N ASP A 42 21.24 8.21 3.60
CA ASP A 42 20.47 8.92 2.58
C ASP A 42 20.96 8.57 1.17
N PRO A 43 20.25 7.68 0.44
CA PRO A 43 20.59 7.34 -0.93
C PRO A 43 20.56 8.50 -1.93
N ALA A 44 19.91 9.63 -1.59
CA ALA A 44 19.92 10.82 -2.43
C ALA A 44 21.26 11.58 -2.36
N GLU A 45 22.05 11.37 -1.30
CA GLU A 45 23.37 11.98 -1.11
C GLU A 45 24.46 10.92 -0.77
N PRO A 46 24.80 10.02 -1.72
CA PRO A 46 25.76 8.94 -1.49
C PRO A 46 27.11 9.44 -0.96
N GLY A 47 27.66 8.73 0.03
CA GLY A 47 28.97 9.04 0.61
C GLY A 47 28.98 10.15 1.67
N LYS A 48 27.89 10.89 1.87
CA LYS A 48 27.83 11.95 2.92
C LYS A 48 27.55 11.41 4.31
N GLN A 49 26.67 10.42 4.40
CA GLN A 49 26.27 9.77 5.64
C GLN A 49 26.57 8.27 5.57
N ALA A 50 27.77 7.94 5.08
CA ALA A 50 28.27 6.58 5.01
C ALA A 50 28.38 5.98 6.41
N THR A 51 28.14 4.69 6.49
CA THR A 51 28.24 3.89 7.71
C THR A 51 29.54 3.09 7.73
N ASP A 52 29.80 2.33 8.79
CA ASP A 52 31.13 1.76 9.04
C ASP A 52 31.07 0.26 8.71
N PRO A 53 31.64 -0.17 7.58
CA PRO A 53 31.51 -1.55 7.10
C PRO A 53 32.22 -2.58 7.98
N GLN A 54 32.98 -2.16 9.01
CA GLN A 54 33.60 -3.06 9.98
C GLN A 54 32.81 -3.21 11.28
N ASN A 55 31.72 -2.45 11.45
CA ASN A 55 30.97 -2.39 12.69
C ASN A 55 29.48 -2.66 12.46
N LYS A 56 29.05 -3.88 12.80
CA LYS A 56 27.66 -4.37 12.65
C LYS A 56 26.55 -3.48 13.24
N ASN A 57 26.89 -2.54 14.12
CA ASN A 57 25.92 -1.61 14.72
C ASN A 57 25.84 -0.27 13.99
N SER A 58 26.69 -0.06 12.99
CA SER A 58 26.81 1.13 12.17
C SER A 58 26.40 0.77 10.75
N HIS A 59 25.09 0.83 10.49
CA HIS A 59 24.49 0.31 9.27
C HIS A 59 23.37 1.24 8.76
N PRO A 60 23.05 1.21 7.46
CA PRO A 60 21.91 1.92 6.92
C PRO A 60 20.60 1.39 7.53
N PRO A 61 19.49 2.14 7.45
CA PRO A 61 18.20 1.67 7.95
C PRO A 61 17.80 0.31 7.35
N PHE A 62 17.44 -0.67 8.20
CA PHE A 62 17.03 -2.01 7.74
C PHE A 62 15.93 -1.97 6.68
N ILE A 63 15.02 -1.01 6.75
CA ILE A 63 13.94 -0.83 5.77
C ILE A 63 14.46 -0.66 4.32
N ASN A 64 15.70 -0.21 4.12
CA ASN A 64 16.34 -0.12 2.81
C ASN A 64 16.54 -1.49 2.15
N LYS A 65 16.43 -2.58 2.90
CA LYS A 65 16.47 -3.98 2.42
C LYS A 65 15.10 -4.57 2.14
N LEU A 66 14.02 -3.80 2.25
CA LEU A 66 12.69 -4.22 1.84
C LEU A 66 12.52 -4.01 0.32
N ARG A 67 11.95 -4.98 -0.40
CA ARG A 67 11.64 -4.88 -1.84
C ARG A 67 10.21 -5.31 -2.12
N LEU A 68 9.53 -4.61 -3.02
CA LEU A 68 8.17 -4.97 -3.45
C LEU A 68 8.22 -6.13 -4.45
N VAL A 69 7.82 -7.33 -4.05
CA VAL A 69 7.75 -8.48 -4.98
C VAL A 69 6.54 -8.36 -5.90
N LYS A 70 5.38 -8.05 -5.33
CA LYS A 70 4.09 -8.10 -6.03
C LYS A 70 3.07 -7.15 -5.42
N PHE A 71 2.36 -6.43 -6.28
CA PHE A 71 1.10 -5.78 -5.94
C PHE A 71 -0.05 -6.78 -6.14
N ILE A 72 -0.89 -6.99 -5.13
CA ILE A 72 -2.06 -7.86 -5.17
C ILE A 72 -3.31 -7.01 -4.93
N SER A 73 -4.15 -6.93 -5.95
CA SER A 73 -5.48 -6.30 -5.86
C SER A 73 -6.53 -7.39 -5.71
N ARG A 74 -7.28 -7.37 -4.60
CA ARG A 74 -8.43 -8.27 -4.37
C ARG A 74 -9.70 -7.45 -4.56
N PRO A 75 -10.42 -7.60 -5.68
CA PRO A 75 -11.66 -6.86 -5.87
C PRO A 75 -12.65 -7.24 -4.77
N PHE A 76 -13.29 -6.22 -4.19
CA PHE A 76 -14.46 -6.40 -3.33
C PHE A 76 -15.66 -5.80 -4.04
N ARG A 77 -16.57 -6.66 -4.48
CA ARG A 77 -17.67 -6.31 -5.36
C ARG A 77 -18.97 -6.16 -4.58
N LEU A 78 -19.61 -5.02 -4.81
CA LEU A 78 -20.90 -4.65 -4.27
C LEU A 78 -21.86 -4.40 -5.44
N LEU A 79 -23.11 -4.81 -5.26
CA LEU A 79 -24.18 -4.56 -6.21
C LEU A 79 -25.34 -3.89 -5.47
N VAL A 80 -25.86 -2.83 -6.06
CA VAL A 80 -27.08 -2.16 -5.60
C VAL A 80 -28.19 -2.58 -6.54
N ASN A 81 -29.11 -3.39 -6.06
CA ASN A 81 -30.15 -3.97 -6.91
C ASN A 81 -31.39 -3.08 -7.01
N ALA A 82 -31.72 -2.38 -5.93
CA ALA A 82 -32.92 -1.57 -5.84
C ALA A 82 -32.77 -0.53 -4.73
N TYR A 83 -33.65 0.46 -4.75
CA TYR A 83 -33.87 1.37 -3.64
C TYR A 83 -35.37 1.57 -3.43
N ASP A 84 -35.75 1.93 -2.21
CA ASP A 84 -37.13 2.23 -1.83
C ASP A 84 -37.18 3.53 -1.00
N GLY A 85 -38.30 4.26 -1.12
CA GLY A 85 -38.51 5.57 -0.50
C GLY A 85 -38.54 6.75 -1.48
N ASP A 86 -38.71 7.95 -0.94
CA ASP A 86 -38.81 9.20 -1.70
C ASP A 86 -37.40 9.75 -2.01
N PRO A 87 -36.99 9.89 -3.29
CA PRO A 87 -35.72 10.50 -3.68
C PRO A 87 -35.53 11.94 -3.18
N ALA A 88 -36.61 12.66 -2.86
CA ALA A 88 -36.53 13.99 -2.26
C ALA A 88 -36.10 13.98 -0.79
N LYS A 89 -36.11 12.81 -0.14
CA LYS A 89 -35.66 12.57 1.24
C LYS A 89 -34.67 11.40 1.32
N PRO A 90 -33.45 11.56 0.79
CA PRO A 90 -32.47 10.46 0.70
C PRO A 90 -32.15 9.77 2.04
N GLU A 91 -32.24 10.50 3.16
CA GLU A 91 -32.02 10.02 4.51
C GLU A 91 -33.06 9.00 5.01
N GLU A 92 -34.28 9.02 4.47
CA GLU A 92 -35.34 8.06 4.80
C GLU A 92 -35.31 6.82 3.90
N MET A 93 -34.57 6.88 2.77
CA MET A 93 -34.49 5.81 1.77
C MET A 93 -33.76 4.57 2.27
N THR A 94 -34.08 3.46 1.64
CA THR A 94 -33.45 2.15 1.88
C THR A 94 -32.91 1.58 0.59
N PHE A 95 -31.67 1.09 0.61
CA PHE A 95 -30.96 0.54 -0.55
C PHE A 95 -30.76 -0.97 -0.37
N GLN A 96 -31.17 -1.75 -1.38
CA GLN A 96 -30.91 -3.17 -1.44
C GLN A 96 -29.49 -3.41 -1.94
N VAL A 97 -28.62 -3.87 -1.04
CA VAL A 97 -27.20 -4.11 -1.31
C VAL A 97 -26.86 -5.59 -1.22
N ASN A 98 -26.17 -6.09 -2.23
CA ASN A 98 -25.63 -7.44 -2.31
C ASN A 98 -24.10 -7.41 -2.27
N THR A 99 -23.51 -8.20 -1.38
CA THR A 99 -22.07 -8.40 -1.31
C THR A 99 -21.69 -9.65 -2.10
N ILE A 100 -21.01 -9.52 -3.23
CA ILE A 100 -20.76 -10.65 -4.13
C ILE A 100 -19.63 -11.55 -3.60
N ASP A 101 -18.60 -10.96 -2.99
CA ASP A 101 -17.39 -11.68 -2.57
C ASP A 101 -17.43 -12.19 -1.12
N VAL A 102 -18.43 -11.79 -0.33
CA VAL A 102 -18.68 -12.33 1.01
C VAL A 102 -20.07 -12.95 1.05
N LYS A 103 -20.19 -14.12 1.68
CA LYS A 103 -21.44 -14.88 1.81
C LYS A 103 -22.40 -14.24 2.81
N GLN A 104 -22.88 -13.04 2.50
CA GLN A 104 -23.95 -12.38 3.26
C GLN A 104 -25.28 -12.51 2.51
N PRO A 105 -26.42 -12.58 3.22
CA PRO A 105 -27.72 -12.41 2.59
C PRO A 105 -27.85 -11.01 1.98
N THR A 106 -28.86 -10.82 1.13
CA THR A 106 -29.27 -9.49 0.67
C THR A 106 -29.55 -8.59 1.86
N GLN A 107 -29.02 -7.37 1.82
CA GLN A 107 -29.14 -6.41 2.92
C GLN A 107 -29.92 -5.18 2.46
N PHE A 108 -30.60 -4.55 3.41
CA PHE A 108 -31.29 -3.28 3.22
C PHE A 108 -30.62 -2.25 4.10
N ARG A 109 -30.05 -1.20 3.50
CA ARG A 109 -29.23 -0.20 4.20
C ARG A 109 -29.70 1.21 3.94
N LYS A 110 -29.62 2.06 4.96
CA LYS A 110 -29.89 3.50 4.86
C LYS A 110 -28.61 4.31 4.73
N ILE A 111 -28.74 5.57 4.34
CA ILE A 111 -27.63 6.53 4.48
C ILE A 111 -27.21 6.58 5.94
N GLY A 112 -25.92 6.45 6.20
CA GLY A 112 -25.39 6.41 7.55
C GLY A 112 -25.20 4.99 8.11
N GLU A 113 -25.64 3.95 7.42
CA GLU A 113 -25.47 2.57 7.87
C GLU A 113 -24.27 1.86 7.23
N GLN A 114 -23.66 0.96 7.99
CA GLN A 114 -22.61 0.07 7.51
C GLN A 114 -23.23 -1.13 6.78
N ILE A 115 -22.64 -1.53 5.65
CA ILE A 115 -22.98 -2.77 4.96
C ILE A 115 -22.30 -3.92 5.72
N GLU A 116 -23.08 -4.82 6.30
CA GLU A 116 -22.61 -5.94 7.12
C GLU A 116 -21.66 -6.85 6.34
N GLY A 117 -20.66 -7.39 7.04
CA GLY A 117 -19.59 -8.19 6.44
C GLY A 117 -18.56 -7.36 5.66
N THR A 118 -18.69 -6.04 5.64
CA THR A 118 -17.81 -5.12 4.92
C THR A 118 -17.34 -3.97 5.81
N ARG A 119 -16.41 -3.16 5.30
CA ARG A 119 -15.95 -1.91 5.95
C ARG A 119 -16.61 -0.67 5.35
N PHE A 120 -17.66 -0.85 4.55
CA PHE A 120 -18.30 0.22 3.81
C PHE A 120 -19.53 0.74 4.53
N LYS A 121 -19.67 2.06 4.54
CA LYS A 121 -20.84 2.79 5.02
C LYS A 121 -21.48 3.54 3.87
N VAL A 122 -22.80 3.52 3.77
CA VAL A 122 -23.53 4.33 2.78
C VAL A 122 -23.48 5.79 3.21
N THR A 123 -23.09 6.68 2.30
CA THR A 123 -22.85 8.11 2.62
C THR A 123 -23.69 9.07 1.81
N LYS A 124 -24.06 8.70 0.58
CA LYS A 124 -24.80 9.57 -0.34
C LYS A 124 -25.65 8.75 -1.31
N PHE A 125 -26.74 9.34 -1.76
CA PHE A 125 -27.53 8.88 -2.90
C PHE A 125 -27.71 10.01 -3.91
N GLU A 126 -27.69 9.68 -5.19
CA GLU A 126 -27.91 10.61 -6.31
C GLU A 126 -28.87 9.97 -7.31
N LEU A 127 -30.06 10.57 -7.45
CA LEU A 127 -31.01 10.17 -8.49
C LEU A 127 -30.48 10.59 -9.86
N LYS A 128 -30.29 9.63 -10.77
CA LYS A 128 -29.81 9.89 -12.14
C LYS A 128 -30.61 9.09 -13.15
N LYS A 129 -30.89 9.73 -14.30
CA LYS A 129 -31.52 9.09 -15.44
C LYS A 129 -30.72 9.39 -16.69
N VAL A 130 -30.54 8.38 -17.53
CA VAL A 130 -29.88 8.50 -18.83
C VAL A 130 -30.83 7.97 -19.89
N THR A 131 -31.10 8.78 -20.90
CA THR A 131 -31.85 8.34 -22.08
C THR A 131 -30.95 7.47 -22.94
N ASP A 132 -31.34 6.21 -23.15
CA ASP A 132 -30.63 5.32 -24.05
C ASP A 132 -30.81 5.81 -25.51
N PRO A 133 -29.73 6.17 -26.24
CA PRO A 133 -29.83 6.68 -27.60
C PRO A 133 -30.38 5.65 -28.61
N SER A 134 -30.36 4.36 -28.29
CA SER A 134 -30.82 3.27 -29.15
C SER A 134 -32.32 3.02 -29.01
N THR A 135 -32.86 3.17 -27.81
CA THR A 135 -34.26 2.86 -27.49
C THR A 135 -35.12 4.10 -27.21
N GLY A 136 -34.50 5.23 -26.90
CA GLY A 136 -35.16 6.48 -26.52
C GLY A 136 -35.84 6.45 -25.14
N VAL A 137 -35.59 5.41 -24.34
CA VAL A 137 -36.17 5.21 -23.01
C VAL A 137 -35.21 5.75 -21.95
N ASP A 138 -35.76 6.45 -20.96
CA ASP A 138 -35.00 6.86 -19.78
C ASP A 138 -34.70 5.66 -18.89
N GLN A 139 -33.43 5.33 -18.75
CA GLN A 139 -32.92 4.33 -17.83
C GLN A 139 -32.55 4.98 -16.50
N ASP A 140 -33.02 4.41 -15.39
CA ASP A 140 -32.55 4.79 -14.06
C ASP A 140 -31.12 4.27 -13.87
N VAL A 141 -30.19 5.21 -13.65
CA VAL A 141 -28.77 4.96 -13.38
C VAL A 141 -28.36 5.64 -12.09
N SER A 142 -29.27 5.70 -11.13
CA SER A 142 -29.03 6.31 -9.83
C SER A 142 -27.86 5.65 -9.12
N GLU A 143 -27.18 6.43 -8.29
CA GLU A 143 -25.91 6.05 -7.68
C GLU A 143 -26.00 6.16 -6.16
N ILE A 144 -25.36 5.23 -5.44
CA ILE A 144 -25.00 5.44 -4.05
C ILE A 144 -23.48 5.56 -3.90
N THR A 145 -23.05 6.44 -3.01
CA THR A 145 -21.64 6.51 -2.60
C THR A 145 -21.47 5.76 -1.30
N VAL A 146 -20.56 4.80 -1.30
CA VAL A 146 -20.12 4.10 -0.09
C VAL A 146 -18.71 4.52 0.29
N GLN A 147 -18.45 4.68 1.58
CA GLN A 147 -17.14 5.06 2.10
C GLN A 147 -16.54 3.91 2.92
N ASN A 148 -15.29 3.59 2.66
CA ASN A 148 -14.51 2.68 3.50
C ASN A 148 -14.18 3.38 4.82
N MET A 149 -14.66 2.82 5.94
CA MET A 149 -14.54 3.42 7.27
C MET A 149 -13.10 3.46 7.81
N ASP A 150 -12.19 2.62 7.29
CA ASP A 150 -10.79 2.61 7.70
C ASP A 150 -9.94 3.64 6.95
N THR A 151 -10.26 3.87 5.68
CA THR A 151 -9.38 4.59 4.74
C THR A 151 -10.01 5.89 4.22
N SER A 152 -11.28 6.13 4.53
CA SER A 152 -12.10 7.22 4.01
C SER A 152 -12.27 7.24 2.48
N ASN A 153 -11.73 6.26 1.75
CA ASN A 153 -11.90 6.11 0.31
C ASN A 153 -13.36 5.85 -0.04
N THR A 154 -13.86 6.51 -1.08
CA THR A 154 -15.24 6.39 -1.56
C THR A 154 -15.33 5.56 -2.84
N VAL A 155 -16.39 4.79 -2.97
CA VAL A 155 -16.74 4.02 -4.17
C VAL A 155 -18.16 4.39 -4.55
N VAL A 156 -18.37 4.68 -5.84
CA VAL A 156 -19.70 4.95 -6.40
C VAL A 156 -20.26 3.64 -6.95
N LEU A 157 -21.44 3.25 -6.49
CA LEU A 157 -22.17 2.08 -6.94
C LEU A 157 -23.36 2.56 -7.77
N VAL A 158 -23.36 2.26 -9.06
CA VAL A 158 -24.47 2.54 -9.96
C VAL A 158 -25.51 1.43 -9.81
N LEU A 159 -26.79 1.79 -9.83
CA LEU A 159 -27.91 0.85 -9.79
C LEU A 159 -27.74 -0.26 -10.84
N GLU A 160 -27.97 -1.50 -10.42
CA GLU A 160 -27.85 -2.73 -11.23
C GLU A 160 -26.46 -3.01 -11.81
N GLN A 161 -25.42 -2.25 -11.42
CA GLN A 161 -24.04 -2.48 -11.84
C GLN A 161 -23.17 -2.95 -10.68
N ILE A 162 -22.21 -3.81 -11.00
CA ILE A 162 -21.23 -4.28 -10.03
C ILE A 162 -20.18 -3.18 -9.84
N GLY A 163 -20.20 -2.51 -8.69
CA GLY A 163 -19.11 -1.65 -8.26
C GLY A 163 -18.03 -2.45 -7.55
N SER A 164 -16.77 -2.07 -7.73
CA SER A 164 -15.63 -2.73 -7.09
C SER A 164 -14.78 -1.76 -6.29
N SER A 165 -14.44 -2.16 -5.06
CA SER A 165 -13.40 -1.54 -4.25
C SER A 165 -12.28 -2.54 -4.01
N PRO A 166 -11.15 -2.46 -4.72
CA PRO A 166 -10.07 -3.42 -4.51
C PRO A 166 -9.36 -3.22 -3.17
N ASP A 167 -9.33 -4.27 -2.35
CA ASP A 167 -8.36 -4.37 -1.27
C ASP A 167 -6.97 -4.52 -1.87
N SER A 168 -6.08 -3.58 -1.55
CA SER A 168 -4.72 -3.52 -2.08
C SER A 168 -3.73 -4.09 -1.08
N PHE A 169 -2.90 -5.03 -1.51
CA PHE A 169 -1.83 -5.63 -0.70
C PHE A 169 -0.50 -5.53 -1.42
N ALA A 170 0.56 -5.28 -0.65
CA ALA A 170 1.93 -5.43 -1.10
C ALA A 170 2.48 -6.73 -0.55
N GLN A 171 3.06 -7.54 -1.43
CA GLN A 171 3.94 -8.63 -1.04
C GLN A 171 5.37 -8.10 -1.12
N PHE A 172 6.02 -8.04 0.03
CA PHE A 172 7.41 -7.63 0.17
C PHE A 172 8.31 -8.84 0.41
N LYS A 173 9.57 -8.69 0.01
CA LYS A 173 10.66 -9.56 0.42
C LYS A 173 11.68 -8.73 1.17
N PHE A 174 12.10 -9.22 2.32
CA PHE A 174 13.18 -8.63 3.10
C PHE A 174 14.49 -9.31 2.73
N LEU A 175 15.46 -8.55 2.24
CA LEU A 175 16.66 -9.12 1.63
C LEU A 175 17.66 -9.69 2.66
N ILE A 176 17.61 -9.27 3.92
CA ILE A 176 18.54 -9.75 4.96
C ILE A 176 18.25 -11.21 5.34
N ASP A 177 17.01 -11.50 5.74
CA ASP A 177 16.63 -12.85 6.19
C ASP A 177 15.85 -13.65 5.12
N GLY A 178 15.62 -13.04 3.96
CA GLY A 178 14.87 -13.62 2.85
C GLY A 178 13.37 -13.76 3.10
N SER A 179 12.83 -13.23 4.21
CA SER A 179 11.44 -13.44 4.60
C SER A 179 10.46 -12.67 3.70
N ASP A 180 9.29 -13.28 3.49
CA ASP A 180 8.17 -12.65 2.80
C ASP A 180 7.23 -11.98 3.82
N LEU A 181 6.72 -10.80 3.45
CA LEU A 181 5.74 -10.06 4.23
C LEU A 181 4.61 -9.59 3.33
N GLN A 182 3.37 -9.99 3.62
CA GLN A 182 2.19 -9.44 2.95
C GLN A 182 1.52 -8.39 3.84
N VAL A 183 1.46 -7.15 3.37
CA VAL A 183 0.86 -6.03 4.09
C VAL A 183 -0.32 -5.47 3.30
N LYS A 184 -1.46 -5.28 3.96
CA LYS A 184 -2.61 -4.58 3.38
C LYS A 184 -2.36 -3.07 3.42
N LYS A 185 -2.77 -2.34 2.38
CA LYS A 185 -2.77 -0.88 2.37
C LYS A 185 -3.47 -0.35 3.63
N ASP A 186 -2.91 0.73 4.18
CA ASP A 186 -3.29 1.40 5.42
C ASP A 186 -3.06 0.62 6.71
N LYS A 187 -2.39 -0.55 6.65
CA LYS A 187 -1.99 -1.30 7.83
C LYS A 187 -0.56 -1.02 8.25
N ILE A 188 -0.37 -1.14 9.56
CA ILE A 188 0.91 -1.02 10.24
C ILE A 188 1.59 -2.40 10.24
N PHE A 189 2.91 -2.40 10.06
CA PHE A 189 3.76 -3.58 10.15
C PHE A 189 5.11 -3.18 10.76
N ALA A 190 5.90 -4.18 11.16
CA ALA A 190 7.27 -4.01 11.60
C ALA A 190 8.14 -5.10 10.96
N LEU A 191 9.44 -4.83 10.85
CA LEU A 191 10.42 -5.86 10.46
C LEU A 191 10.71 -6.73 11.68
N LYS A 192 10.92 -8.04 11.49
CA LYS A 192 11.18 -8.96 12.61
C LYS A 192 12.43 -8.60 13.41
N ILE A 193 13.46 -8.09 12.73
CA ILE A 193 14.73 -7.67 13.33
C ILE A 193 14.58 -6.38 14.16
N GLU A 194 13.55 -5.57 13.88
CA GLU A 194 13.32 -4.27 14.53
C GLU A 194 11.83 -4.10 14.88
N PRO A 195 11.29 -4.91 15.82
CA PRO A 195 9.85 -4.95 16.11
C PRO A 195 9.31 -3.66 16.72
N GLU A 196 10.19 -2.86 17.35
CA GLU A 196 9.85 -1.57 17.95
C GLU A 196 9.68 -0.44 16.92
N ARG A 197 10.18 -0.62 15.68
CA ARG A 197 10.03 0.37 14.61
C ARG A 197 8.90 -0.04 13.69
N GLN A 198 7.87 0.81 13.68
CA GLN A 198 6.62 0.54 12.98
C GLN A 198 6.50 1.39 11.72
N TYR A 199 5.99 0.77 10.67
CA TYR A 199 5.76 1.39 9.37
C TYR A 199 4.30 1.20 8.95
N LYS A 200 3.72 2.20 8.30
CA LYS A 200 2.39 2.10 7.67
C LYS A 200 2.52 2.04 6.16
N LEU A 201 1.84 1.09 5.53
CA LEU A 201 1.75 1.04 4.06
C LEU A 201 0.73 2.05 3.56
N ILE A 202 1.18 3.17 2.97
CA ILE A 202 0.31 4.29 2.59
C ILE A 202 -0.15 4.23 1.13
N ASP A 203 0.65 3.68 0.22
CA ASP A 203 0.24 3.51 -1.18
C ASP A 203 0.97 2.36 -1.87
N ILE A 204 0.37 1.83 -2.94
CA ILE A 204 0.90 0.69 -3.69
C ILE A 204 0.58 0.87 -5.17
N LYS A 205 1.61 0.72 -6.00
CA LYS A 205 1.54 0.66 -7.46
C LYS A 205 2.25 -0.62 -7.93
N GLU A 206 2.15 -0.93 -9.21
CA GLU A 206 2.75 -2.16 -9.76
C GLU A 206 4.28 -2.27 -9.56
N THR A 207 4.98 -1.13 -9.52
CA THR A 207 6.45 -1.07 -9.48
C THR A 207 7.02 -0.52 -8.18
N ALA A 208 6.18 0.05 -7.31
CA ALA A 208 6.62 0.62 -6.06
C ALA A 208 5.49 0.69 -5.03
N ALA A 209 5.87 0.59 -3.76
CA ALA A 209 5.03 0.92 -2.64
C ALA A 209 5.57 2.18 -1.95
N GLN A 210 4.70 2.89 -1.25
CA GLN A 210 5.08 3.98 -0.37
C GLN A 210 4.69 3.59 1.05
N ILE A 211 5.64 3.70 1.97
CA ILE A 211 5.45 3.45 3.40
C ILE A 211 5.77 4.72 4.18
N GLU A 212 5.26 4.80 5.41
CA GLU A 212 5.55 5.88 6.35
C GLU A 212 6.17 5.27 7.62
N ASP A 213 7.33 5.78 8.03
CA ASP A 213 7.92 5.47 9.34
C ASP A 213 7.14 6.23 10.42
N LEU A 214 6.51 5.50 11.35
CA LEU A 214 5.65 6.12 12.37
C LEU A 214 6.45 6.85 13.46
N LYS A 215 7.75 6.60 13.58
CA LYS A 215 8.62 7.29 14.54
C LYS A 215 9.05 8.66 14.02
N THR A 216 9.36 8.77 12.73
CA THR A 216 9.90 9.99 12.12
C THR A 216 8.87 10.75 11.28
N GLY A 217 7.78 10.10 10.85
CA GLY A 217 6.83 10.62 9.86
C GLY A 217 7.36 10.62 8.43
N GLU A 218 8.55 10.05 8.20
CA GLU A 218 9.20 10.04 6.88
C GLU A 218 8.49 9.08 5.92
N LYS A 219 8.30 9.51 4.67
CA LYS A 219 7.73 8.67 3.61
C LYS A 219 8.82 8.05 2.76
N ILE A 220 8.86 6.73 2.75
CA ILE A 220 9.89 5.93 2.08
C ILE A 220 9.27 5.23 0.88
N LYS A 221 9.97 5.26 -0.27
CA LYS A 221 9.57 4.53 -1.47
C LYS A 221 10.27 3.17 -1.51
N VAL A 222 9.49 2.10 -1.48
CA VAL A 222 9.96 0.72 -1.62
C VAL A 222 9.75 0.28 -3.07
N SER A 223 10.85 0.15 -3.81
CA SER A 223 10.79 -0.28 -5.22
C SER A 223 10.76 -1.81 -5.34
N ARG A 224 10.33 -2.28 -6.51
CA ARG A 224 10.36 -3.70 -6.88
C ARG A 224 11.77 -4.25 -7.02
#